data_AF-A0A2V8F785-F1
#
_entry.id   AF-A0A2V8F785-F1
#
_cell.length_a   1.000
_cell.length_b   1.000
_cell.length_c   1.000
_cell.angle_alpha   90.00
_cell.angle_beta   90.00
_cell.angle_gamma   90.00
#
_symmetry.space_group_name_H-M   'P 1'
#
loop_
_entity.id
_entity.type
_entity.pdbx_description
1 polymer ?
#
loop_
_entity_poly.entity_id
_entity_poly.type
_entity_poly.pdbx_seq_one_letter_code
_entity_poly.pdbx_strand_id
1 'polypeptide(L)'
;MHGVVTDLRYAIRMLGGRPWVTTVVLLTLAVGIGGTTAIFSFVDAILLRPLPYPNADRIVGVWERRPSGQSNAMTTLNYLDYAQQSTVFEHIAATTVCCSATMLGGGATPTPLARLKVSSSYFDVLGI
;
A
#
# COMPACT_ATOMS: atom_id res chain seq x y z
N MET A 1 31.81 -34.65 -21.28
CA MET A 1 30.85 -33.82 -20.51
C MET A 1 29.86 -34.72 -19.76
N HIS A 2 30.32 -35.58 -18.84
CA HIS A 2 29.47 -36.53 -18.09
C HIS A 2 29.57 -36.36 -16.56
N GLY A 3 29.89 -35.14 -16.09
CA GLY A 3 30.15 -34.85 -14.66
C GLY A 3 28.93 -34.33 -13.91
N VAL A 4 28.14 -33.42 -14.51
CA VAL A 4 27.15 -32.60 -13.79
C VAL A 4 26.09 -33.41 -13.03
N VAL A 5 25.59 -34.51 -13.62
CA VAL A 5 24.59 -35.37 -12.97
C VAL A 5 25.18 -36.12 -11.78
N THR A 6 26.42 -36.57 -11.92
CA THR A 6 27.16 -37.26 -10.85
C THR A 6 27.51 -36.29 -9.73
N ASP A 7 27.93 -35.08 -10.07
CA ASP A 7 28.25 -34.00 -9.13
C ASP A 7 27.02 -33.57 -8.34
N LEU A 8 25.86 -33.41 -9.01
CA LEU A 8 24.59 -33.07 -8.35
C LEU A 8 24.13 -34.18 -7.38
N ARG A 9 24.26 -35.45 -7.80
CA ARG A 9 23.91 -36.60 -6.96
C ARG A 9 24.83 -36.73 -5.74
N TYR A 10 26.13 -36.43 -5.92
CA TYR A 10 27.10 -36.38 -4.84
C TYR A 10 26.80 -35.24 -3.86
N ALA A 11 26.49 -34.04 -4.37
CA ALA A 11 26.12 -32.88 -3.56
C ALA A 11 24.87 -33.15 -2.71
N ILE A 12 23.81 -33.74 -3.28
CA ILE A 12 22.59 -34.12 -2.53
C ILE A 12 22.91 -35.14 -1.43
N ARG A 13 23.75 -36.14 -1.73
CA ARG A 13 24.17 -37.14 -0.73
C ARG A 13 25.03 -36.53 0.37
N MET A 14 25.87 -35.54 0.04
CA MET A 14 26.67 -34.78 1.00
C MET A 14 25.81 -33.90 1.91
N LEU A 15 24.78 -33.25 1.38
CA LEU A 15 23.80 -32.49 2.15
C LEU A 15 23.02 -33.39 3.12
N GLY A 16 22.59 -34.57 2.67
CA GLY A 16 21.94 -35.57 3.53
C GLY A 16 22.86 -36.16 4.61
N GLY A 17 24.18 -36.15 4.40
CA GLY A 17 25.17 -36.67 5.34
C GLY A 17 25.50 -35.73 6.51
N ARG A 18 25.18 -34.44 6.42
CA ARG A 18 25.46 -33.43 7.47
C ARG A 18 24.22 -32.55 7.74
N PRO A 19 23.12 -33.14 8.23
CA PRO A 19 21.81 -32.49 8.29
C PRO A 19 21.80 -31.18 9.09
N TRP A 20 22.55 -31.09 10.20
CA TRP A 20 22.60 -29.87 11.00
C TRP A 20 23.16 -28.67 10.24
N VAL A 21 24.28 -28.85 9.54
CA VAL A 21 24.93 -27.79 8.76
C VAL A 21 24.03 -27.35 7.61
N THR A 22 23.43 -28.32 6.91
CA THR A 22 22.50 -28.04 5.82
C THR A 22 21.27 -27.27 6.30
N THR A 23 20.68 -27.64 7.44
CA THR A 23 19.53 -26.92 8.01
C THR A 23 19.86 -25.47 8.34
N VAL A 24 21.00 -25.21 8.99
CA VAL A 24 21.42 -23.83 9.32
C VAL A 24 21.59 -23.01 8.04
N VAL A 25 22.29 -23.54 7.04
CA VAL A 25 22.50 -22.85 5.77
C VAL A 25 21.18 -22.57 5.06
N LEU A 26 20.26 -23.55 5.02
CA LEU A 26 18.93 -23.38 4.43
C LEU A 26 18.12 -22.31 5.15
N LEU A 27 18.14 -22.28 6.48
CA LEU A 27 17.43 -21.25 7.26
C LEU A 27 18.02 -19.86 7.01
N THR A 28 19.34 -19.72 7.02
CA THR A 28 20.00 -18.44 6.72
C THR A 28 19.65 -17.96 5.30
N LEU A 29 19.69 -18.87 4.32
CA LEU A 29 19.34 -18.55 2.94
C LEU A 29 17.86 -18.18 2.81
N ALA A 30 16.97 -18.92 3.48
CA ALA A 30 15.53 -18.65 3.49
C ALA A 30 15.20 -17.28 4.11
N VAL A 31 15.86 -16.90 5.20
CA VAL A 31 15.67 -15.58 5.82
C VAL A 31 16.21 -14.46 4.92
N GLY A 32 17.37 -14.63 4.29
CA GLY A 32 17.93 -13.63 3.38
C GLY A 32 17.06 -13.41 2.13
N ILE A 33 16.67 -14.50 1.46
CA ILE A 33 15.81 -14.46 0.27
C ILE A 33 14.40 -14.01 0.64
N GLY A 34 13.82 -14.57 1.71
CA GLY A 34 12.47 -14.26 2.14
C GLY A 34 12.33 -12.83 2.65
N GLY A 35 13.30 -12.34 3.42
CA GLY A 35 13.30 -10.98 3.95
C GLY A 35 13.39 -9.94 2.83
N THR A 36 14.31 -10.10 1.89
CA THR A 36 14.42 -9.20 0.73
C THR A 36 13.17 -9.25 -0.14
N THR A 37 12.66 -10.45 -0.46
CA THR A 37 11.43 -10.62 -1.25
C THR A 37 10.20 -10.05 -0.56
N ALA A 38 10.09 -10.18 0.77
CA ALA A 38 8.97 -9.66 1.55
C ALA A 38 8.95 -8.13 1.56
N ILE A 39 10.11 -7.49 1.73
CA ILE A 39 10.24 -6.03 1.65
C ILE A 39 9.80 -5.54 0.26
N PHE A 40 10.33 -6.14 -0.81
CA PHE A 40 9.94 -5.76 -2.17
C PHE A 40 8.47 -6.03 -2.48
N SER A 41 7.90 -7.15 -2.02
CA SER A 41 6.48 -7.46 -2.23
C SER A 41 5.57 -6.47 -1.50
N PHE A 42 5.96 -6.05 -0.29
CA PHE A 42 5.23 -5.03 0.47
C PHE A 42 5.30 -3.66 -0.21
N VAL A 43 6.49 -3.25 -0.64
CA VAL A 43 6.70 -2.02 -1.42
C VAL A 43 5.91 -2.05 -2.72
N ASP A 44 5.93 -3.18 -3.43
CA ASP A 44 5.19 -3.33 -4.68
C ASP A 44 3.68 -3.19 -4.46
N ALA A 45 3.14 -3.88 -3.44
CA ALA A 45 1.73 -3.83 -3.12
C ALA A 45 1.21 -2.45 -2.70
N ILE A 46 2.07 -1.61 -2.10
CA ILE A 46 1.66 -0.31 -1.53
C ILE A 46 2.03 0.87 -2.43
N LEU A 47 3.22 0.84 -3.03
CA LEU A 47 3.78 1.98 -3.76
C LEU A 47 3.79 1.79 -5.28
N LEU A 48 4.00 0.57 -5.78
CA LEU A 48 4.21 0.35 -7.22
C LEU A 48 2.96 -0.11 -7.95
N ARG A 49 2.04 -0.79 -7.26
CA ARG A 49 0.77 -1.17 -7.86
C ARG A 49 -0.07 0.10 -8.01
N PRO A 50 -0.29 0.59 -9.24
CA PRO A 50 -1.03 1.83 -9.43
C PRO A 50 -2.41 1.66 -8.83
N LEU A 51 -2.91 2.70 -8.17
CA LEU A 51 -4.27 2.67 -7.66
C LEU A 51 -5.21 2.32 -8.83
N PRO A 52 -6.27 1.53 -8.62
CA PRO A 52 -7.17 1.08 -9.66
C PRO A 52 -8.12 2.21 -10.12
N TYR A 53 -7.57 3.39 -10.39
CA TYR A 53 -8.26 4.58 -10.87
C TYR A 53 -7.63 5.07 -12.18
N PRO A 54 -8.44 5.61 -13.11
CA PRO A 54 -7.92 6.30 -14.28
C PRO A 54 -6.99 7.44 -13.86
N ASN A 55 -5.84 7.59 -14.53
CA ASN A 55 -4.86 8.64 -14.24
C ASN A 55 -4.34 8.65 -12.78
N ALA A 56 -4.21 7.48 -12.14
CA ALA A 56 -3.74 7.37 -10.76
C ALA A 56 -2.39 8.06 -10.49
N ASP A 57 -1.53 8.18 -11.50
CA ASP A 57 -0.25 8.90 -11.46
C ASP A 57 -0.39 10.43 -11.32
N ARG A 58 -1.57 10.98 -11.63
CA ARG A 58 -1.89 12.42 -11.54
C ARG A 58 -2.66 12.78 -10.26
N ILE A 59 -3.04 11.81 -9.44
CA ILE A 59 -3.79 12.03 -8.20
C ILE A 59 -2.81 12.34 -7.07
N VAL A 60 -2.93 13.52 -6.45
CA VAL A 60 -2.06 13.96 -5.36
C VAL A 60 -2.85 14.43 -4.14
N GLY A 61 -2.32 14.17 -2.95
CA GLY A 61 -2.89 14.65 -1.68
C GLY A 61 -2.34 16.03 -1.32
N VAL A 62 -3.22 17.00 -1.11
CA VAL A 62 -2.86 18.36 -0.68
C VAL A 62 -3.16 18.52 0.81
N TRP A 63 -2.15 18.97 1.56
CA TRP A 63 -2.25 19.18 3.00
C TRP A 63 -1.70 20.56 3.37
N GLU A 64 -2.31 21.19 4.36
CA GLU A 64 -1.75 22.41 4.95
C GLU A 64 -0.56 22.04 5.86
N ARG A 65 0.37 22.96 6.04
CA ARG A 65 1.50 22.77 6.96
C ARG A 65 1.47 23.82 8.04
N ARG A 66 1.47 23.39 9.30
CA ARG A 66 1.58 24.30 10.44
C ARG A 66 2.98 24.95 10.45
N PRO A 67 3.15 26.12 11.08
CA PRO A 67 4.47 26.72 11.29
C PRO A 67 5.47 25.78 12.00
N SER A 68 4.97 24.85 12.82
CA SER A 68 5.76 23.80 13.47
C SER A 68 6.22 22.67 12.53
N GLY A 69 5.89 22.72 11.23
CA GLY A 69 6.27 21.72 10.24
C GLY A 69 5.37 20.49 10.19
N GLN A 70 4.32 20.41 11.02
CA GLN A 70 3.36 19.31 11.04
C GLN A 70 2.30 19.46 9.94
N SER A 71 1.89 18.33 9.34
CA SER A 71 0.75 18.31 8.41
C SER A 71 -0.55 18.63 9.16
N ASN A 72 -1.42 19.42 8.53
CA ASN A 72 -2.70 19.85 9.06
C ASN A 72 -3.80 19.55 8.05
N ALA A 73 -4.96 19.15 8.57
CA ALA A 73 -6.16 19.10 7.75
C ALA A 73 -6.47 20.50 7.23
N MET A 74 -6.76 20.60 5.93
CA MET A 74 -7.14 21.85 5.30
C MET A 74 -8.49 22.33 5.84
N THR A 75 -8.61 23.63 6.11
CA THR A 75 -9.90 24.21 6.49
C THR A 75 -10.85 24.25 5.29
N THR A 76 -12.17 24.20 5.53
CA THR A 76 -13.16 24.21 4.45
C THR A 76 -13.07 25.46 3.57
N LEU A 77 -12.77 26.63 4.17
CA LEU A 77 -12.63 27.88 3.42
C LEU A 77 -11.41 27.85 2.50
N ASN A 78 -10.26 27.38 2.99
CA ASN A 78 -9.08 27.23 2.15
C ASN A 78 -9.32 26.24 1.01
N TYR A 79 -10.02 25.12 1.27
CA TYR A 79 -10.43 24.21 0.20
C TYR A 79 -11.25 24.91 -0.89
N LEU A 80 -12.21 25.75 -0.53
CA LEU A 80 -13.02 26.50 -1.50
C LEU A 80 -12.18 27.47 -2.31
N ASP A 81 -11.24 28.18 -1.67
CA ASP A 81 -10.30 29.07 -2.34
C ASP A 81 -9.43 28.30 -3.34
N TYR A 82 -8.87 27.14 -2.93
CA TYR A 82 -8.11 26.28 -3.84
C TYR A 82 -8.95 25.75 -5.00
N ALA A 83 -10.18 25.32 -4.74
CA ALA A 83 -11.10 24.81 -5.75
C ALA A 83 -11.48 25.88 -6.80
N GLN A 84 -11.51 27.16 -6.41
CA GLN A 84 -11.88 28.26 -7.31
C GLN A 84 -10.69 28.92 -8.01
N GLN A 85 -9.52 28.95 -7.35
CA GLN A 85 -8.39 29.77 -7.81
C GLN A 85 -7.24 28.93 -8.40
N SER A 86 -7.21 27.62 -8.19
CA SER A 86 -6.15 26.79 -8.74
C SER A 86 -6.32 26.56 -10.24
N THR A 87 -5.27 26.81 -11.01
CA THR A 87 -5.19 26.51 -12.45
C THR A 87 -4.36 25.26 -12.75
N VAL A 88 -3.77 24.64 -11.72
CA VAL A 88 -2.83 23.51 -11.85
C VAL A 88 -3.56 22.16 -11.77
N PHE A 89 -4.71 22.14 -11.08
CA PHE A 89 -5.50 20.93 -10.88
C PHE A 89 -6.76 20.95 -11.77
N GLU A 90 -7.04 19.83 -12.42
CA GLU A 90 -8.23 19.65 -13.27
C GLU A 90 -9.50 19.52 -12.40
N HIS A 91 -9.40 18.75 -11.32
CA HIS A 91 -10.43 18.59 -10.31
C HIS A 91 -9.80 18.60 -8.91
N ILE A 92 -10.51 19.18 -7.94
CA ILE A 92 -10.09 19.22 -6.53
C ILE A 92 -11.25 18.69 -5.68
N ALA A 93 -10.95 17.71 -4.83
CA ALA A 93 -11.92 17.11 -3.93
C ALA A 93 -11.47 17.20 -2.48
N ALA A 94 -12.43 17.43 -1.58
CA ALA A 94 -12.22 17.38 -0.14
C ALA A 94 -12.69 16.04 0.40
N THR A 95 -11.86 15.42 1.23
CA THR A 95 -12.24 14.23 1.99
C THR A 95 -12.00 14.46 3.47
N THR A 96 -12.94 14.06 4.31
CA THR A 96 -12.72 14.03 5.75
C THR A 96 -13.23 12.71 6.30
N VAL A 97 -12.38 12.02 7.06
CA VAL A 97 -12.80 10.81 7.79
C VAL A 97 -13.81 11.28 8.84
N CYS A 98 -15.06 10.88 8.67
CA CYS A 98 -16.16 11.37 9.49
C CYS A 98 -16.89 10.19 10.09
N CYS A 99 -16.98 10.19 11.43
CA CYS A 99 -17.85 9.41 12.30
C CYS A 99 -18.05 7.93 11.91
N SER A 100 -17.66 7.03 12.81
CA SER A 100 -18.12 5.64 12.75
C SER A 100 -19.64 5.60 12.55
N ALA A 101 -20.08 4.96 11.47
CA ALA A 101 -21.46 4.52 11.36
C ALA A 101 -21.53 3.10 11.88
N THR A 102 -22.65 2.78 12.51
CA THR A 102 -23.02 1.41 12.76
C THR A 102 -24.14 1.08 11.79
N MET A 103 -23.94 0.05 10.96
CA MET A 103 -25.04 -0.47 10.16
C MET A 103 -26.00 -1.20 11.08
N LEU A 104 -27.23 -0.70 11.18
CA LEU A 104 -28.34 -1.40 11.82
C LEU A 104 -29.32 -1.81 10.72
N GLY A 105 -29.23 -3.07 10.27
CA GLY A 105 -30.15 -3.62 9.28
C GLY A 105 -30.02 -5.13 9.13
N GLY A 106 -31.15 -5.84 9.12
CA GLY A 106 -31.24 -7.26 8.72
C GLY A 106 -30.99 -8.33 9.79
N GLY A 107 -30.99 -7.99 11.09
CA GLY A 107 -30.74 -8.97 12.16
C GLY A 107 -29.27 -9.36 12.34
N ALA A 108 -28.35 -8.75 11.59
CA ALA A 108 -26.92 -8.92 11.76
C ALA A 108 -26.37 -8.07 12.92
N THR A 109 -25.30 -8.55 13.55
CA THR A 109 -24.59 -7.85 14.63
C THR A 109 -24.10 -6.48 14.17
N PRO A 110 -24.19 -5.43 15.00
CA PRO A 110 -23.76 -4.09 14.63
C PRO A 110 -22.27 -4.09 14.24
N THR A 111 -21.97 -3.75 12.97
CA THR A 111 -20.60 -3.70 12.47
C THR A 111 -20.17 -2.23 12.33
N PRO A 112 -19.04 -1.81 12.94
CA PRO A 112 -18.52 -0.47 12.76
C PRO A 112 -18.01 -0.31 11.33
N LEU A 113 -18.56 0.68 10.63
CA LEU A 113 -18.08 1.11 9.33
C LEU A 113 -17.36 2.45 9.46
N ALA A 114 -16.14 2.49 8.92
CA ALA A 114 -15.45 3.74 8.65
C ALA A 114 -16.18 4.48 7.53
N ARG A 115 -16.56 5.73 7.77
CA ARG A 115 -17.16 6.59 6.76
C ARG A 115 -16.21 7.73 6.40
N LEU A 116 -16.30 8.13 5.14
CA LEU A 116 -15.67 9.33 4.63
C LEU A 116 -16.77 10.27 4.14
N LYS A 117 -16.71 11.52 4.58
CA LYS A 117 -17.43 12.62 3.93
C LYS A 117 -16.56 13.11 2.80
N VAL A 118 -17.13 13.20 1.61
CA VAL A 118 -16.44 13.62 0.39
C VAL A 118 -17.22 14.74 -0.29
N SER A 119 -16.53 15.64 -1.00
CA SER A 119 -17.17 16.60 -1.90
C SER A 119 -17.71 15.89 -3.16
N SER A 120 -18.62 16.55 -3.88
CA SER A 120 -19.16 16.01 -5.14
C SER A 120 -18.06 15.73 -6.18
N SER A 121 -17.05 16.59 -6.25
CA SER A 121 -15.88 16.47 -7.13
C SER A 121 -14.99 15.26 -6.86
N TYR A 122 -15.22 14.51 -5.76
CA TYR A 122 -14.45 13.32 -5.43
C TYR A 122 -14.60 12.22 -6.49
N PHE A 123 -15.80 12.05 -7.04
CA PHE A 123 -16.07 11.05 -8.07
C PHE A 123 -15.38 11.42 -9.39
N ASP A 124 -15.37 12.70 -9.75
CA ASP A 124 -14.65 13.21 -10.93
C ASP A 124 -13.12 12.99 -10.80
N VAL A 125 -12.55 13.23 -9.61
CA VAL A 125 -11.12 12.96 -9.34
C VAL A 125 -10.76 11.48 -9.49
N LEU A 126 -11.67 10.59 -9.12
CA LEU A 126 -11.47 9.13 -9.24
C LEU A 126 -11.92 8.56 -10.59
N GLY A 127 -12.57 9.36 -11.43
CA GLY A 127 -13.08 8.95 -12.74
C GLY A 127 -14.19 7.90 -12.68
N ILE A 128 -15.06 7.96 -11.66
CA ILE A 128 -16.20 7.01 -11.46
C ILE A 128 -17.56 7.70 -11.47
#